data_AF-A0A971GP27-F1
#
_entry.id   AF-A0A971GP27-F1
#
_cell.length_a   1.000
_cell.length_b   1.000
_cell.length_c   1.000
_cell.angle_alpha   90.00
_cell.angle_beta   90.00
_cell.angle_gamma   90.00
#
_symmetry.space_group_name_H-M   'P 1'
#
loop_
_entity.id
_entity.type
_entity.pdbx_description
1 polymer ?
#
loop_
_entity_poly.entity_id
_entity_poly.type
_entity_poly.pdbx_seq_one_letter_code
_entity_poly.pdbx_strand_id
1 'polypeptide(L)'
;MNTDNITAKSPLKFRKHELLFEMMKIFNTCDNKDDFISLMLQGMQSRTGIDAMALRLKLFNDFPIVASAGFSSDFVESGRYLWGKGSDAELSHGTQDHCYDCICGMIIDGSIDRNLNCYSPKGSFRSNSSDDPHIQALLSSGSRRFMQQCIAEGYNTIVIIPVKSDELTTGLLQLCDKRKNIIDDDLLAFFESCCEILGLAMRRKNTENSILKANIDLENIIEQRTIELLKTIADKEKLVDEVNHRIKNNLLIISSLLNLQVMKESDKNIRNALNGALVRINSMGIIHQRLYSSRDLENINIEEYVLALHHRLLSVYKIDPERVNFTLECKGIAVNIDTAIPCGLIFNEILSNSIRHAMVPERMLAIEISVLKQNDLYIIEIYDNGPGFRKGFDPSTDGSLGMELIRELVKQLDGTMQVFNKDGLTWKIAIKKENKEEKRWNQKTS
;
A
#
# COMPACT_ATOMS: atom_id res chain seq x y z
N MET A 1 47.39 74.92 0.64
CA MET A 1 47.48 74.24 -0.67
C MET A 1 48.14 72.90 -0.40
N ASN A 2 47.51 71.73 -0.46
CA ASN A 2 46.27 71.34 -1.13
C ASN A 2 45.50 70.36 -0.22
N THR A 3 44.23 70.67 0.01
CA THR A 3 43.23 69.79 0.60
C THR A 3 42.42 69.20 -0.56
N ASP A 4 42.62 67.93 -0.89
CA ASP A 4 41.79 67.22 -1.87
C ASP A 4 41.14 65.98 -1.23
N ASN A 5 39.89 66.20 -0.82
CA ASN A 5 38.73 65.31 -0.98
C ASN A 5 38.93 63.79 -0.84
N ILE A 6 38.75 63.29 0.39
CA ILE A 6 38.15 61.97 0.63
C ILE A 6 36.69 62.20 0.99
N THR A 7 35.82 62.36 -0.02
CA THR A 7 34.37 62.23 0.15
C THR A 7 33.99 60.77 -0.08
N ALA A 8 34.22 59.92 0.93
CA ALA A 8 33.58 58.61 0.99
C ALA A 8 32.07 58.83 1.12
N LYS A 9 31.32 58.71 0.01
CA LYS A 9 29.86 58.71 0.04
C LYS A 9 29.41 57.54 0.93
N SER A 10 28.50 57.84 1.84
CA SER A 10 27.93 56.87 2.79
C SER A 10 27.36 55.65 2.06
N PRO A 11 27.55 54.42 2.61
CA PRO A 11 26.84 53.23 2.14
C PRO A 11 25.32 53.41 2.20
N LEU A 12 24.58 52.64 1.40
CA LEU A 12 23.11 52.64 1.39
C LEU A 12 22.57 52.51 2.82
N LYS A 13 21.72 53.44 3.24
CA LYS A 13 21.09 53.43 4.58
C LYS A 13 19.65 52.93 4.48
N PHE A 14 19.42 51.69 4.86
CA PHE A 14 18.09 51.10 5.04
C PHE A 14 18.07 50.20 6.27
N ARG A 15 16.87 49.90 6.78
CA ARG A 15 16.70 49.03 7.95
C ARG A 15 16.79 47.55 7.54
N LYS A 16 17.99 46.97 7.62
CA LYS A 16 18.28 45.56 7.28
C LYS A 16 17.29 44.55 7.88
N HIS A 17 16.97 44.71 9.17
CA HIS A 17 16.03 43.84 9.88
C HIS A 17 14.59 43.89 9.33
N GLU A 18 14.13 45.07 8.89
CA GLU A 18 12.79 45.20 8.31
C GLU A 18 12.70 44.51 6.95
N LEU A 19 13.76 44.57 6.14
CA LEU A 19 13.81 43.89 4.85
C LEU A 19 13.82 42.36 5.02
N LEU A 20 14.63 41.83 5.95
CA LEU A 20 14.62 40.40 6.26
C LEU A 20 13.24 39.93 6.76
N PHE A 21 12.60 40.73 7.63
CA PHE A 21 11.26 40.41 8.13
C PHE A 21 10.23 40.37 7.01
N GLU A 22 10.28 41.32 6.08
CA GLU A 22 9.39 41.34 4.93
C GLU A 22 9.62 40.16 3.99
N MET A 23 10.88 39.80 3.71
CA MET A 23 11.21 38.60 2.93
C MET A 23 10.60 37.34 3.55
N MET A 24 10.72 37.19 4.88
CA MET A 24 10.11 36.07 5.62
C MET A 24 8.58 36.11 5.59
N LYS A 25 7.98 37.31 5.63
CA LYS A 25 6.52 37.47 5.52
C LYS A 25 6.03 37.04 4.14
N ILE A 26 6.64 37.54 3.07
CA ILE A 26 6.30 37.18 1.69
C ILE A 26 6.46 35.66 1.48
N PHE A 27 7.53 35.07 2.04
CA PHE A 27 7.75 33.63 1.99
C PHE A 27 6.59 32.83 2.59
N ASN A 28 6.09 33.24 3.75
CA ASN A 28 5.02 32.54 4.46
C ASN A 28 3.62 32.80 3.87
N THR A 29 3.43 33.86 3.07
CA THR A 29 2.10 34.24 2.54
C THR A 29 1.86 33.81 1.10
N CYS A 30 2.92 33.61 0.31
CA CYS A 30 2.78 33.24 -1.08
C CYS A 30 2.63 31.73 -1.22
N ASP A 31 1.59 31.28 -1.94
CA ASP A 31 1.42 29.86 -2.30
C ASP A 31 2.19 29.49 -3.56
N ASN A 32 2.38 30.43 -4.49
CA ASN A 32 3.17 30.25 -5.70
C ASN A 32 4.63 30.67 -5.51
N LYS A 33 5.55 29.93 -6.13
CA LYS A 33 7.00 30.22 -6.14
C LYS A 33 7.32 31.48 -6.95
N ASP A 34 6.64 31.69 -8.08
CA ASP A 34 6.94 32.80 -8.98
C ASP A 34 6.49 34.15 -8.40
N ASP A 35 5.33 34.15 -7.71
CA ASP A 35 4.83 35.32 -6.97
C ASP A 35 5.76 35.67 -5.81
N PHE A 36 6.23 34.67 -5.07
CA PHE A 36 7.21 34.86 -4.00
C PHE A 36 8.48 35.56 -4.51
N ILE A 37 9.06 35.04 -5.60
CA ILE A 37 10.28 35.58 -6.20
C ILE A 37 10.07 37.03 -6.65
N SER A 38 8.96 37.29 -7.34
CA SER A 38 8.68 38.61 -7.92
C SER A 38 8.46 39.68 -6.84
N LEU A 39 7.62 39.38 -5.84
CA LEU A 39 7.35 40.29 -4.72
C LEU A 39 8.58 40.53 -3.86
N MET A 40 9.38 39.49 -3.62
CA MET A 40 10.62 39.60 -2.88
C MET A 40 11.63 40.52 -3.58
N LEU A 41 11.83 40.34 -4.89
CA LEU A 41 12.78 41.14 -5.66
C LEU A 41 12.36 42.62 -5.75
N GLN A 42 11.06 42.88 -5.94
CA GLN A 42 10.50 44.23 -5.91
C GLN A 42 10.61 44.89 -4.53
N GLY A 43 10.37 44.14 -3.45
CA GLY A 43 10.54 44.61 -2.07
C GLY A 43 12.00 44.96 -1.77
N MET A 44 12.95 44.11 -2.19
CA MET A 44 14.38 44.39 -2.06
C MET A 44 14.80 45.64 -2.84
N GLN A 45 14.38 45.78 -4.10
CA GLN A 45 14.72 46.95 -4.90
C GLN A 45 14.19 48.25 -4.29
N SER A 46 12.89 48.29 -3.98
CA SER A 46 12.23 49.51 -3.47
C SER A 46 12.78 49.99 -2.11
N ARG A 47 13.15 49.08 -1.20
CA ARG A 47 13.65 49.45 0.14
C ARG A 47 15.15 49.76 0.18
N THR A 48 15.92 49.09 -0.66
CA THR A 48 17.38 49.33 -0.73
C THR A 48 17.70 50.55 -1.58
N GLY A 49 16.79 50.90 -2.51
CA GLY A 49 16.99 51.98 -3.46
C GLY A 49 18.08 51.68 -4.49
N ILE A 50 18.39 50.40 -4.73
CA ILE A 50 19.28 49.95 -5.81
C ILE A 50 18.52 50.07 -7.13
N ASP A 51 19.16 50.62 -8.17
CA ASP A 51 18.47 50.91 -9.43
C ASP A 51 17.82 49.66 -10.06
N ALA A 52 18.56 48.54 -10.14
CA ALA A 52 18.06 47.32 -10.76
C ALA A 52 18.53 46.03 -10.06
N MET A 53 17.65 45.03 -10.04
CA MET A 53 17.92 43.68 -9.55
C MET A 53 17.35 42.61 -10.47
N ALA A 54 18.02 41.47 -10.59
CA ALA A 54 17.54 40.32 -11.36
C ALA A 54 17.86 39.01 -10.64
N LEU A 55 16.91 38.08 -10.65
CA LEU A 55 17.13 36.72 -10.15
C LEU A 55 17.17 35.75 -11.33
N ARG A 56 18.25 34.98 -11.41
CA ARG A 56 18.39 33.84 -12.31
C ARG A 56 18.26 32.55 -11.52
N LEU A 57 17.54 31.58 -12.07
CA LEU A 57 17.40 30.25 -11.45
C LEU A 57 17.71 29.15 -12.43
N LYS A 58 18.25 28.04 -11.94
CA LYS A 58 18.56 26.86 -12.74
C LYS A 58 17.28 26.29 -13.36
N LEU A 59 17.25 26.18 -14.67
CA LEU A 59 16.22 25.52 -15.45
C LEU A 59 16.89 24.60 -16.47
N PHE A 60 16.79 23.28 -16.26
CA PHE A 60 17.54 22.28 -17.01
C PHE A 60 19.06 22.58 -16.99
N ASN A 61 19.63 22.97 -18.12
CA ASN A 61 21.05 23.23 -18.32
C ASN A 61 21.39 24.75 -18.40
N ASP A 62 20.42 25.64 -18.17
CA ASP A 62 20.64 27.09 -18.24
C ASP A 62 20.11 27.81 -16.98
N PHE A 63 20.39 29.10 -16.86
CA PHE A 63 20.00 29.97 -15.74
C PHE A 63 19.28 31.23 -16.26
N PRO A 64 18.03 31.10 -16.71
CA PRO A 64 17.26 32.23 -17.19
C PRO A 64 16.94 33.24 -16.09
N ILE A 65 16.82 34.51 -16.46
CA ILE A 65 16.21 35.54 -15.61
C ILE A 65 14.72 35.17 -15.42
N VAL A 66 14.35 34.80 -14.20
CA VAL A 66 12.97 34.45 -13.83
C VAL A 66 12.21 35.64 -13.27
N ALA A 67 12.92 36.62 -12.72
CA ALA A 67 12.35 37.86 -12.22
C ALA A 67 13.38 38.99 -12.29
N SER A 68 12.88 40.20 -12.48
CA SER A 68 13.68 41.42 -12.51
C SER A 68 12.89 42.61 -11.97
N ALA A 69 13.60 43.58 -11.40
CA ALA A 69 13.07 44.86 -10.96
C ALA A 69 14.03 45.96 -11.42
N GLY A 70 13.53 47.03 -12.05
CA GLY A 70 14.33 48.19 -12.46
C GLY A 70 15.14 48.06 -13.78
N PHE A 71 15.31 46.85 -14.32
CA PHE A 71 15.88 46.66 -15.66
C PHE A 71 14.86 47.01 -16.76
N SER A 72 15.35 47.48 -17.92
CA SER A 72 14.52 47.66 -19.12
C SER A 72 14.06 46.30 -19.68
N SER A 73 12.93 46.29 -20.38
CA SER A 73 12.43 45.07 -21.07
C SER A 73 13.48 44.50 -22.02
N ASP A 74 14.12 45.38 -22.79
CA ASP A 74 15.11 45.01 -23.80
C ASP A 74 16.34 44.36 -23.16
N PHE A 75 16.77 44.86 -21.99
CA PHE A 75 17.85 44.25 -21.21
C PHE A 75 17.49 42.84 -20.74
N VAL A 76 16.27 42.68 -20.19
CA VAL A 76 15.81 41.40 -19.66
C VAL A 76 15.62 40.38 -20.78
N GLU A 77 15.11 40.78 -21.95
CA GLU A 77 14.90 39.89 -23.09
C GLU A 77 16.20 39.45 -23.74
N SER A 78 17.10 40.41 -24.02
CA SER A 78 18.39 40.11 -24.64
C SER A 78 19.34 39.34 -23.72
N GLY A 79 19.26 39.59 -22.41
CA GLY A 79 20.03 38.91 -21.37
C GLY A 79 19.31 37.74 -20.71
N ARG A 80 18.14 37.30 -21.20
CA ARG A 80 17.27 36.34 -20.51
C ARG A 80 18.00 35.05 -20.19
N TYR A 81 18.67 34.45 -21.16
CA TYR A 81 19.36 33.16 -21.08
C TYR A 81 20.87 33.35 -20.95
N LEU A 82 21.59 32.47 -20.25
CA LEU A 82 23.06 32.52 -20.25
C LEU A 82 23.64 31.84 -21.48
N TRP A 83 22.95 30.81 -21.99
CA TRP A 83 23.27 30.23 -23.29
C TRP A 83 22.76 31.15 -24.40
N GLY A 84 23.68 31.63 -25.24
CA GLY A 84 23.32 32.42 -26.40
C GLY A 84 22.49 31.59 -27.39
N LYS A 85 21.48 32.21 -28.01
CA LYS A 85 20.94 31.68 -29.28
C LYS A 85 22.08 31.70 -30.30
N GLY A 86 22.47 30.54 -30.83
CA GLY A 86 23.31 30.47 -32.01
C GLY A 86 22.65 31.20 -33.19
N SER A 87 23.40 31.43 -34.26
CA SER A 87 22.91 32.10 -35.48
C SER A 87 21.76 31.36 -36.20
N ASP A 88 21.41 30.15 -35.76
CA ASP A 88 20.22 29.43 -36.19
C ASP A 88 19.29 29.28 -34.99
N ALA A 89 18.00 29.53 -35.20
CA ALA A 89 16.95 29.64 -34.18
C ALA A 89 16.59 28.32 -33.45
N GLU A 90 17.53 27.38 -33.35
CA GLU A 90 17.45 26.22 -32.49
C GLU A 90 18.42 26.40 -31.32
N LEU A 91 17.93 26.16 -30.09
CA LEU A 91 18.79 26.00 -28.93
C LEU A 91 19.76 24.86 -29.25
N SER A 92 20.99 25.17 -29.63
CA SER A 92 22.01 24.15 -29.87
C SER A 92 22.26 23.41 -28.55
N HIS A 93 21.63 22.25 -28.41
CA HIS A 93 21.89 21.30 -27.33
C HIS A 93 23.21 20.59 -27.65
N GLY A 94 24.30 21.37 -27.61
CA GLY A 94 25.66 20.92 -27.89
C GLY A 94 26.23 20.14 -26.71
N THR A 95 26.83 19.00 -27.04
CA THR A 95 27.60 18.13 -26.16
C THR A 95 28.73 18.87 -25.43
N GLN A 96 28.71 18.81 -24.09
CA GLN A 96 29.86 18.71 -23.17
C GLN A 96 31.03 19.71 -23.21
N ASP A 97 30.99 20.82 -23.95
CA ASP A 97 31.99 21.90 -23.79
C ASP A 97 31.40 23.12 -23.07
N HIS A 98 31.87 23.34 -21.84
CA HIS A 98 31.52 24.45 -20.96
C HIS A 98 31.86 25.79 -21.60
N CYS A 99 30.86 26.54 -22.07
CA CYS A 99 31.05 27.92 -22.49
C CYS A 99 30.23 28.88 -21.63
N TYR A 100 30.50 28.84 -20.34
CA TYR A 100 30.09 29.85 -19.36
C TYR A 100 31.07 31.03 -19.40
N ASP A 101 31.23 31.65 -20.57
CA ASP A 101 32.22 32.71 -20.80
C ASP A 101 31.79 34.07 -20.20
N CYS A 102 31.01 34.05 -19.12
CA CYS A 102 30.51 35.22 -18.39
C CYS A 102 30.71 35.05 -16.88
N ILE A 103 30.77 36.15 -16.13
CA ILE A 103 30.97 36.10 -14.66
C ILE A 103 29.90 35.22 -13.98
N CYS A 104 28.65 35.34 -14.41
CA CYS A 104 27.55 34.50 -13.92
C CYS A 104 27.90 33.02 -14.03
N GLY A 105 28.40 32.62 -15.19
CA GLY A 105 28.82 31.25 -15.46
C GLY A 105 30.03 30.80 -14.65
N MET A 106 31.05 31.66 -14.50
CA MET A 106 32.21 31.37 -13.63
C MET A 106 31.80 31.16 -12.16
N ILE A 107 30.83 31.92 -11.67
CA ILE A 107 30.27 31.75 -10.31
C ILE A 107 29.47 30.45 -10.21
N ILE A 108 28.71 30.08 -11.24
CA ILE A 108 27.93 28.83 -11.30
C ILE A 108 28.86 27.61 -11.26
N ASP A 109 29.91 27.60 -12.08
CA ASP A 109 30.87 26.49 -12.20
C ASP A 109 31.91 26.48 -11.07
N GLY A 110 31.97 27.55 -10.26
CA GLY A 110 32.96 27.70 -9.20
C GLY A 110 34.38 27.98 -9.69
N SER A 111 34.55 28.25 -10.99
CA SER A 111 35.82 28.62 -11.65
C SER A 111 36.20 30.08 -11.40
N ILE A 112 36.15 30.51 -10.13
CA ILE A 112 36.49 31.87 -9.68
C ILE A 112 37.92 31.93 -9.11
N ASP A 113 38.67 32.98 -9.46
CA ASP A 113 39.97 33.25 -8.83
C ASP A 113 39.76 34.00 -7.50
N ARG A 114 39.82 33.24 -6.41
CA ARG A 114 39.60 33.75 -5.04
C ARG A 114 40.70 34.71 -4.56
N ASN A 115 41.80 34.85 -5.30
CA ASN A 115 42.87 35.80 -4.97
C ASN A 115 42.56 37.22 -5.46
N LEU A 116 41.54 37.39 -6.31
CA LEU A 116 41.10 38.71 -6.76
C LEU A 116 40.18 39.36 -5.74
N ASN A 117 40.47 40.60 -5.38
CA ASN A 117 39.69 41.41 -4.42
C ASN A 117 38.23 41.69 -4.83
N CYS A 118 37.84 41.33 -6.05
CA CYS A 118 36.47 41.46 -6.56
C CYS A 118 35.58 40.25 -6.20
N TYR A 119 36.11 39.18 -5.59
CA TYR A 119 35.33 38.04 -5.10
C TYR A 119 35.29 37.99 -3.57
N SER A 120 34.11 37.69 -3.02
CA SER A 120 33.94 37.42 -1.59
C SER A 120 34.35 35.98 -1.24
N PRO A 121 34.60 35.67 0.05
CA PRO A 121 34.82 34.29 0.50
C PRO A 121 33.66 33.34 0.18
N LYS A 122 32.42 33.84 0.05
CA LYS A 122 31.24 33.04 -0.31
C LYS A 122 31.07 32.84 -1.83
N GLY A 123 31.94 33.47 -2.63
CA GLY A 123 31.98 33.37 -4.08
C GLY A 123 31.15 34.43 -4.82
N SER A 124 30.72 35.48 -4.13
CA SER A 124 30.02 36.61 -4.76
C SER A 124 31.00 37.51 -5.50
N PHE A 125 30.63 37.99 -6.67
CA PHE A 125 31.39 39.00 -7.39
C PHE A 125 30.88 40.41 -7.07
N ARG A 126 31.80 41.36 -6.86
CA ARG A 126 31.50 42.78 -6.67
C ARG A 126 32.45 43.64 -7.49
N SER A 127 31.88 44.53 -8.28
CA SER A 127 32.53 45.72 -8.83
C SER A 127 31.79 46.96 -8.36
N ASN A 128 32.49 47.88 -7.68
CA ASN A 128 31.93 49.14 -7.19
C ASN A 128 32.21 50.33 -8.13
N SER A 129 32.93 50.09 -9.23
CA SER A 129 33.19 51.07 -10.29
C SER A 129 33.45 50.33 -11.60
N SER A 130 32.69 50.67 -12.64
CA SER A 130 32.95 50.18 -14.01
C SER A 130 34.36 50.50 -14.47
N ASP A 131 34.92 51.62 -14.00
CA ASP A 131 36.24 52.13 -14.42
C ASP A 131 37.42 51.52 -13.65
N ASP A 132 37.18 50.55 -12.75
CA ASP A 132 38.27 49.91 -12.00
C ASP A 132 39.25 49.19 -12.96
N PRO A 133 40.57 49.47 -12.90
CA PRO A 133 41.56 48.89 -13.82
C PRO A 133 41.57 47.36 -13.82
N HIS A 134 41.32 46.71 -12.68
CA HIS A 134 41.24 45.26 -12.59
C HIS A 134 39.98 44.74 -13.30
N ILE A 135 38.85 45.46 -13.19
CA ILE A 135 37.61 45.12 -13.88
C ILE A 135 37.75 45.34 -15.40
N GLN A 136 38.42 46.42 -15.82
CA GLN A 136 38.72 46.70 -17.22
C GLN A 136 39.69 45.68 -17.84
N ALA A 137 40.69 45.22 -17.08
CA ALA A 137 41.55 44.12 -17.50
C ALA A 137 40.76 42.81 -17.66
N LEU A 138 39.83 42.53 -16.73
CA LEU A 138 38.95 41.37 -16.75
C LEU A 138 37.91 41.41 -17.89
N LEU A 139 37.60 42.60 -18.42
CA LEU A 139 36.73 42.83 -19.58
C LEU A 139 37.48 42.71 -20.91
N SER A 140 38.77 43.04 -20.92
CA SER A 140 39.62 43.04 -22.12
C SER A 140 40.13 41.64 -22.48
N SER A 141 40.06 40.67 -21.57
CA SER A 141 40.55 39.29 -21.75
C SER A 141 39.60 38.34 -22.50
N GLY A 142 38.61 38.86 -23.21
CA GLY A 142 37.76 38.09 -24.14
C GLY A 142 36.53 37.40 -23.56
N SER A 143 36.43 37.24 -22.24
CA SER A 143 35.19 36.79 -21.62
C SER A 143 34.16 37.94 -21.55
N ARG A 144 32.86 37.62 -21.59
CA ARG A 144 31.75 38.37 -20.96
C ARG A 144 30.96 39.37 -21.81
N ARG A 145 29.95 38.85 -22.51
CA ARG A 145 28.81 39.59 -23.09
C ARG A 145 28.01 40.43 -22.07
N PHE A 146 27.92 39.97 -20.81
CA PHE A 146 26.93 40.45 -19.85
C PHE A 146 27.35 41.70 -19.04
N MET A 147 28.63 41.79 -18.62
CA MET A 147 29.12 43.03 -18.00
C MET A 147 29.18 44.18 -19.01
N GLN A 148 29.49 43.89 -20.27
CA GLN A 148 29.46 44.89 -21.33
C GLN A 148 28.07 45.53 -21.46
N GLN A 149 27.00 44.73 -21.36
CA GLN A 149 25.64 45.23 -21.40
C GLN A 149 25.28 46.08 -20.17
N CYS A 150 25.68 45.66 -18.97
CA CYS A 150 25.45 46.45 -17.76
C CYS A 150 26.20 47.79 -17.80
N ILE A 151 27.44 47.79 -18.29
CA ILE A 151 28.26 49.00 -18.43
C ILE A 151 27.70 49.91 -19.54
N ALA A 152 27.23 49.35 -20.65
CA ALA A 152 26.59 50.10 -21.73
C ALA A 152 25.31 50.83 -21.28
N GLU A 153 24.55 50.24 -20.35
CA GLU A 153 23.38 50.86 -19.70
C GLU A 153 23.77 51.89 -18.62
N GLY A 154 25.06 52.09 -18.37
CA GLY A 154 25.60 53.09 -17.45
C GLY A 154 25.65 52.66 -15.98
N TYR A 155 25.56 51.36 -15.69
CA TYR A 155 25.73 50.87 -14.32
C TYR A 155 27.21 50.90 -13.90
N ASN A 156 27.46 51.48 -12.74
CA ASN A 156 28.80 51.64 -12.17
C ASN A 156 29.09 50.59 -11.09
N THR A 157 28.08 50.20 -10.31
CA THR A 157 28.17 49.12 -9.33
C THR A 157 27.44 47.89 -9.86
N ILE A 158 28.12 46.74 -9.89
CA ILE A 158 27.59 45.45 -10.33
C ILE A 158 27.97 44.40 -9.29
N VAL A 159 26.97 43.70 -8.75
CA VAL A 159 27.16 42.61 -7.79
C VAL A 159 26.42 41.37 -8.27
N ILE A 160 27.06 40.21 -8.21
CA ILE A 160 26.45 38.92 -8.53
C ILE A 160 26.68 37.97 -7.35
N ILE A 161 25.59 37.47 -6.79
CA ILE A 161 25.59 36.67 -5.56
C ILE A 161 24.98 35.30 -5.86
N PRO A 162 25.67 34.19 -5.54
CA PRO A 162 25.10 32.86 -5.74
C PRO A 162 23.95 32.58 -4.77
N VAL A 163 22.84 32.08 -5.30
CA VAL A 163 21.73 31.52 -4.52
C VAL A 163 21.96 30.03 -4.38
N LYS A 164 22.38 29.61 -3.19
CA LYS A 164 22.76 28.22 -2.91
C LYS A 164 21.65 27.49 -2.18
N SER A 165 21.44 26.22 -2.55
CA SER A 165 20.71 25.25 -1.75
C SER A 165 21.72 24.15 -1.40
N ASP A 166 22.08 24.03 -0.13
CA ASP A 166 23.25 23.26 0.33
C ASP A 166 24.53 23.76 -0.37
N GLU A 167 25.34 22.86 -0.94
CA GLU A 167 26.58 23.20 -1.66
C GLU A 167 26.36 23.55 -3.15
N LEU A 168 25.14 23.43 -3.66
CA LEU A 168 24.84 23.61 -5.08
C LEU A 168 24.31 25.01 -5.37
N THR A 169 24.89 25.68 -6.36
CA THR A 169 24.37 26.95 -6.89
C THR A 169 23.08 26.67 -7.68
N THR A 170 21.94 27.09 -7.12
CA THR A 170 20.60 26.95 -7.73
C THR A 170 20.15 28.19 -8.49
N GLY A 171 20.86 29.30 -8.33
CA GLY A 171 20.57 30.56 -8.99
C GLY A 171 21.61 31.62 -8.71
N LEU A 172 21.36 32.83 -9.23
CA LEU A 172 22.19 34.02 -9.03
C LEU A 172 21.27 35.22 -8.80
N LEU A 173 21.57 36.02 -7.78
CA LEU A 173 21.01 37.35 -7.61
C LEU A 173 22.00 38.38 -8.16
N GLN A 174 21.52 39.22 -9.07
CA GLN A 174 22.28 40.32 -9.64
C GLN A 174 21.73 41.65 -9.13
N LEU A 175 22.64 42.54 -8.75
CA LEU A 175 22.36 43.91 -8.33
C LEU A 175 23.16 44.87 -9.22
N CYS A 176 22.50 45.89 -9.76
CA CYS A 176 23.12 46.90 -10.62
C CYS A 176 22.69 48.30 -10.18
N ASP A 177 23.65 49.24 -10.11
CA ASP A 177 23.38 50.63 -9.74
C ASP A 177 24.28 51.61 -10.49
N LYS A 178 23.74 52.78 -10.85
CA LYS A 178 24.46 53.83 -11.58
C LYS A 178 25.43 54.59 -10.68
N ARG A 179 25.33 54.50 -9.35
CA ARG A 179 26.27 55.11 -8.41
C ARG A 179 27.48 54.21 -8.19
N LYS A 180 28.62 54.82 -7.87
CA LYS A 180 29.88 54.14 -7.49
C LYS A 180 29.95 53.93 -5.98
N ASN A 181 30.66 52.89 -5.56
CA ASN A 181 31.03 52.63 -4.16
C ASN A 181 29.85 52.57 -3.18
N ILE A 182 28.72 51.97 -3.58
CA ILE A 182 27.52 51.90 -2.74
C ILE A 182 27.38 50.60 -1.95
N ILE A 183 28.07 49.52 -2.35
CA ILE A 183 28.04 48.22 -1.67
C ILE A 183 29.38 47.99 -0.95
N ASP A 184 29.39 48.17 0.37
CA ASP A 184 30.52 47.78 1.22
C ASP A 184 30.45 46.29 1.59
N ASP A 185 31.40 45.81 2.40
CA ASP A 185 31.48 44.40 2.81
C ASP A 185 30.29 43.99 3.70
N ASP A 186 29.79 44.92 4.52
CA ASP A 186 28.65 44.69 5.43
C ASP A 186 27.31 44.61 4.67
N LEU A 187 27.15 45.37 3.59
CA LEU A 187 26.02 45.25 2.66
C LEU A 187 26.13 44.00 1.80
N LEU A 188 27.33 43.66 1.31
CA LEU A 188 27.54 42.42 0.55
C LEU A 188 27.19 41.19 1.40
N ALA A 189 27.70 41.10 2.62
CA ALA A 189 27.39 40.01 3.55
C ALA A 189 25.90 39.93 3.89
N PHE A 190 25.22 41.07 3.97
CA PHE A 190 23.77 41.12 4.14
C PHE A 190 23.02 40.50 2.96
N PHE A 191 23.33 40.89 1.71
CA PHE A 191 22.67 40.33 0.54
C PHE A 191 23.02 38.84 0.31
N GLU A 192 24.23 38.41 0.67
CA GLU A 192 24.60 37.00 0.71
C GLU A 192 23.70 36.21 1.68
N SER A 193 23.43 36.76 2.86
CA SER A 193 22.52 36.14 3.84
C SER A 193 21.07 36.08 3.31
N CYS A 194 20.62 37.11 2.59
CA CYS A 194 19.33 37.09 1.89
C CYS A 194 19.27 35.97 0.83
N CYS A 195 20.35 35.75 0.07
CA CYS A 195 20.42 34.69 -0.95
C CYS A 195 20.42 33.29 -0.34
N GLU A 196 21.03 33.10 0.82
CA GLU A 196 20.96 31.83 1.58
C GLU A 196 19.52 31.51 2.01
N ILE A 197 18.82 32.51 2.58
CA ILE A 197 17.40 32.37 2.96
C ILE A 197 16.55 32.04 1.73
N LEU A 198 16.79 32.71 0.60
CA LEU A 198 16.08 32.46 -0.65
C LEU A 198 16.28 31.02 -1.17
N GLY A 199 17.51 30.52 -1.14
CA GLY A 199 17.81 29.16 -1.55
C GLY A 199 17.08 28.12 -0.71
N LEU A 200 17.10 28.28 0.62
CA LEU A 200 16.39 27.40 1.56
C LEU A 200 14.88 27.45 1.37
N ALA A 201 14.32 28.65 1.24
CA ALA A 201 12.91 28.91 0.99
C ALA A 201 12.41 28.19 -0.28
N MET A 202 13.14 28.34 -1.38
CA MET A 202 12.79 27.70 -2.65
C MET A 202 12.87 26.18 -2.58
N ARG A 203 13.90 25.62 -1.90
CA ARG A 203 14.02 24.18 -1.70
C ARG A 203 12.81 23.62 -0.98
N ARG A 204 12.47 24.22 0.17
CA ARG A 204 11.34 23.78 0.98
C ARG A 204 10.05 23.75 0.15
N LYS A 205 9.78 24.81 -0.61
CA LYS A 205 8.59 24.91 -1.44
C LYS A 205 8.55 23.90 -2.59
N ASN A 206 9.69 23.61 -3.22
CA ASN A 206 9.78 22.54 -4.20
C ASN A 206 9.50 21.17 -3.57
N THR A 207 10.04 20.90 -2.37
CA THR A 207 9.81 19.65 -1.65
C THR A 207 8.34 19.47 -1.25
N GLU A 208 7.70 20.52 -0.72
CA GLU A 208 6.27 20.50 -0.39
C GLU A 208 5.41 20.17 -1.62
N ASN A 209 5.69 20.80 -2.77
CA ASN A 209 4.99 20.51 -4.03
C ASN A 209 5.24 19.08 -4.54
N SER A 210 6.46 18.54 -4.39
CA SER A 210 6.77 17.15 -4.75
C SER A 210 6.03 16.15 -3.87
N ILE A 211 5.94 16.42 -2.56
CA ILE A 211 5.18 15.60 -1.61
C ILE A 211 3.69 15.61 -1.96
N LEU A 212 3.12 16.79 -2.25
CA LEU A 212 1.72 16.90 -2.63
C LEU A 212 1.39 16.08 -3.88
N LYS A 213 2.23 16.16 -4.92
CA LYS A 213 2.07 15.35 -6.14
C LYS A 213 2.15 13.85 -5.84
N ALA A 214 3.15 13.43 -5.06
CA ALA A 214 3.32 12.02 -4.70
C ALA A 214 2.12 11.47 -3.90
N ASN A 215 1.52 12.29 -3.02
CA ASN A 215 0.31 11.89 -2.28
C ASN A 215 -0.88 11.67 -3.21
N ILE A 216 -1.12 12.58 -4.15
CA ILE A 216 -2.21 12.44 -5.15
C ILE A 216 -2.00 11.18 -6.00
N ASP A 217 -0.76 10.94 -6.45
CA ASP A 217 -0.44 9.74 -7.23
C ASP A 217 -0.67 8.46 -6.42
N LEU A 218 -0.29 8.46 -5.14
CA LEU A 218 -0.50 7.33 -4.24
C LEU A 218 -1.98 7.03 -4.01
N GLU A 219 -2.81 8.07 -3.79
CA GLU A 219 -4.26 7.93 -3.64
C GLU A 219 -4.89 7.28 -4.87
N ASN A 220 -4.51 7.73 -6.07
CA ASN A 220 -4.98 7.15 -7.33
C ASN A 220 -4.58 5.67 -7.48
N ILE A 221 -3.34 5.31 -7.11
CA ILE A 221 -2.88 3.92 -7.16
C ILE A 221 -3.66 3.05 -6.17
N ILE A 222 -3.89 3.53 -4.95
CA ILE A 222 -4.65 2.81 -3.93
C ILE A 222 -6.09 2.56 -4.41
N GLU A 223 -6.74 3.57 -4.99
CA GLU A 223 -8.09 3.43 -5.53
C GLU A 223 -8.16 2.37 -6.64
N GLN A 224 -7.25 2.44 -7.62
CA GLN A 224 -7.18 1.46 -8.70
C GLN A 224 -6.96 0.02 -8.20
N ARG A 225 -6.02 -0.16 -7.26
CA ARG A 225 -5.75 -1.46 -6.64
C ARG A 225 -6.94 -1.99 -5.85
N THR A 226 -7.67 -1.11 -5.18
CA THR A 226 -8.88 -1.49 -4.42
C THR A 226 -9.96 -2.02 -5.36
N ILE A 227 -10.20 -1.35 -6.49
CA ILE A 227 -11.17 -1.80 -7.51
C ILE A 227 -10.76 -3.15 -8.09
N GLU A 228 -9.48 -3.34 -8.42
CA GLU A 228 -8.95 -4.60 -8.97
C GLU A 228 -9.10 -5.77 -7.98
N LEU A 229 -8.82 -5.53 -6.69
CA LEU A 229 -8.98 -6.52 -5.64
C LEU A 229 -10.44 -6.91 -5.44
N LEU A 230 -11.35 -5.94 -5.36
CA LEU A 230 -12.78 -6.22 -5.22
C LEU A 230 -13.33 -7.03 -6.39
N LYS A 231 -12.89 -6.73 -7.62
CA LYS A 231 -13.25 -7.53 -8.80
C LYS A 231 -12.71 -8.96 -8.68
N THR A 232 -11.46 -9.12 -8.27
CA THR A 232 -10.83 -10.44 -8.10
C THR A 232 -11.56 -11.27 -7.02
N ILE A 233 -12.00 -10.63 -5.93
CA ILE A 233 -12.79 -11.29 -4.88
C ILE A 233 -14.13 -11.76 -5.47
N ALA A 234 -14.86 -10.89 -6.16
CA ALA A 234 -16.14 -11.24 -6.78
C ALA A 234 -16.00 -12.39 -7.80
N ASP A 235 -14.93 -12.38 -8.61
CA ASP A 235 -14.65 -13.46 -9.56
C ASP A 235 -14.34 -14.78 -8.85
N LYS A 236 -13.57 -14.74 -7.74
CA LYS A 236 -13.29 -15.93 -6.91
C LYS A 236 -14.55 -16.48 -6.25
N GLU A 237 -15.41 -15.63 -5.70
CA GLU A 237 -16.69 -16.05 -5.10
C GLU A 237 -17.56 -16.77 -6.13
N LYS A 238 -17.67 -16.21 -7.34
CA LYS A 238 -18.42 -16.83 -8.44
C LYS A 238 -17.85 -18.19 -8.85
N LEU A 239 -16.53 -18.34 -8.90
CA LEU A 239 -15.88 -19.61 -9.20
C LEU A 239 -16.15 -20.66 -8.12
N VAL A 240 -16.12 -20.28 -6.85
CA VAL A 240 -16.45 -21.16 -5.73
C VAL A 240 -17.90 -21.64 -5.84
N ASP A 241 -18.84 -20.73 -6.11
CA ASP A 241 -20.25 -21.08 -6.33
C ASP A 241 -20.42 -22.05 -7.49
N GLU A 242 -19.73 -21.84 -8.62
CA GLU A 242 -19.80 -22.73 -9.77
C GLU A 242 -19.26 -24.13 -9.46
N VAL A 243 -18.14 -24.23 -8.74
CA VAL A 243 -17.60 -25.51 -8.27
C VAL A 243 -18.62 -26.21 -7.38
N ASN A 244 -19.24 -25.49 -6.44
CA ASN A 244 -20.23 -26.05 -5.54
C ASN A 244 -21.47 -26.59 -6.29
N HIS A 245 -21.94 -25.83 -7.28
CA HIS A 245 -23.02 -26.27 -8.16
C HIS A 245 -22.65 -27.53 -8.95
N ARG A 246 -21.43 -27.61 -9.48
CA ARG A 246 -20.94 -28.79 -10.21
C ARG A 246 -20.82 -30.02 -9.31
N ILE A 247 -20.32 -29.86 -8.08
CA ILE A 247 -20.25 -30.97 -7.11
C ILE A 247 -21.65 -31.50 -6.80
N LYS A 248 -22.62 -30.62 -6.55
CA LYS A 248 -24.02 -31.01 -6.36
C LYS A 248 -24.57 -31.79 -7.57
N ASN A 249 -24.33 -31.31 -8.79
CA ASN A 249 -24.77 -31.98 -10.01
C ASN A 249 -24.12 -33.37 -10.16
N ASN A 250 -22.83 -33.49 -9.87
CA ASN A 250 -22.11 -34.76 -9.94
C ASN A 250 -22.67 -35.78 -8.93
N LEU A 251 -22.93 -35.37 -7.69
CA LEU A 251 -23.54 -36.24 -6.68
C LEU A 251 -24.94 -36.71 -7.11
N LEU A 252 -25.75 -35.84 -7.74
CA LEU A 252 -27.07 -36.22 -8.29
C LEU A 252 -26.97 -37.25 -9.42
N ILE A 253 -26.01 -37.09 -10.33
CA ILE A 253 -25.78 -38.06 -11.43
C ILE A 253 -25.35 -39.41 -10.87
N ILE A 254 -24.38 -39.42 -9.92
CA ILE A 254 -23.90 -40.66 -9.30
C ILE A 254 -25.04 -41.36 -8.55
N SER A 255 -25.84 -40.62 -7.77
CA SER A 255 -27.05 -41.16 -7.13
C SER A 255 -28.04 -41.75 -8.13
N SER A 256 -28.22 -41.13 -9.30
CA SER A 256 -29.15 -41.63 -10.32
C SER A 256 -28.66 -42.95 -10.93
N LEU A 257 -27.36 -43.06 -11.24
CA LEU A 257 -26.76 -44.29 -11.76
C LEU A 257 -26.82 -45.43 -10.74
N LEU A 258 -26.55 -45.16 -9.47
CA LEU A 258 -26.64 -46.16 -8.41
C LEU A 258 -28.09 -46.63 -8.19
N ASN A 259 -29.07 -45.73 -8.25
CA ASN A 259 -30.49 -46.13 -8.19
C ASN A 259 -30.87 -47.09 -9.33
N LEU A 260 -30.36 -46.86 -10.55
CA LEU A 260 -30.57 -47.78 -11.68
C LEU A 260 -29.93 -49.16 -11.42
N GLN A 261 -28.76 -49.21 -10.77
CA GLN A 261 -28.12 -50.48 -10.39
C GLN A 261 -28.94 -51.21 -9.31
N VAL A 262 -29.42 -50.50 -8.29
CA VAL A 262 -30.28 -51.08 -7.24
C VAL A 262 -31.53 -51.74 -7.83
N MET A 263 -32.17 -51.10 -8.83
CA MET A 263 -33.37 -51.65 -9.47
C MET A 263 -33.10 -52.93 -10.27
N LYS A 264 -31.88 -53.11 -10.79
CA LYS A 264 -31.49 -54.27 -11.61
C LYS A 264 -30.90 -55.41 -10.78
N GLU A 265 -30.50 -55.14 -9.54
CA GLU A 265 -29.84 -56.11 -8.67
C GLU A 265 -30.86 -57.06 -8.02
N SER A 266 -30.66 -58.36 -8.15
CA SER A 266 -31.53 -59.40 -7.60
C SER A 266 -31.05 -59.90 -6.23
N ASP A 267 -29.75 -59.82 -5.95
CA ASP A 267 -29.20 -60.23 -4.66
C ASP A 267 -29.53 -59.21 -3.55
N LYS A 268 -30.19 -59.68 -2.49
CA LYS A 268 -30.64 -58.83 -1.37
C LYS A 268 -29.48 -58.19 -0.61
N ASN A 269 -28.34 -58.87 -0.48
CA ASN A 269 -27.15 -58.35 0.20
C ASN A 269 -26.48 -57.25 -0.64
N ILE A 270 -26.32 -57.47 -1.95
CA ILE A 270 -25.76 -56.46 -2.87
C ILE A 270 -26.68 -55.24 -2.95
N ARG A 271 -28.00 -55.45 -3.06
CA ARG A 271 -28.99 -54.38 -3.03
C ARG A 271 -28.94 -53.54 -1.75
N ASN A 272 -28.75 -54.18 -0.60
CA ASN A 272 -28.59 -53.47 0.67
C ASN A 272 -27.28 -52.66 0.74
N ALA A 273 -26.18 -53.19 0.20
CA ALA A 273 -24.90 -52.47 0.12
C ALA A 273 -24.99 -51.23 -0.79
N LEU A 274 -25.63 -51.36 -1.95
CA LEU A 274 -25.87 -50.26 -2.89
C LEU A 274 -26.80 -49.19 -2.30
N ASN A 275 -27.86 -49.58 -1.60
CA ASN A 275 -28.70 -48.65 -0.85
C ASN A 275 -27.90 -47.90 0.23
N GLY A 276 -26.97 -48.57 0.91
CA GLY A 276 -26.05 -47.92 1.84
C GLY A 276 -25.12 -46.89 1.17
N ALA A 277 -24.65 -47.16 -0.06
CA ALA A 277 -23.87 -46.20 -0.83
C ALA A 277 -24.70 -44.97 -1.26
N LEU A 278 -25.95 -45.19 -1.68
CA LEU A 278 -26.90 -44.12 -2.01
C LEU A 278 -27.19 -43.20 -0.82
N VAL A 279 -27.39 -43.78 0.37
CA VAL A 279 -27.61 -43.00 1.60
C VAL A 279 -26.41 -42.11 1.90
N ARG A 280 -25.18 -42.62 1.73
CA ARG A 280 -23.95 -41.85 1.90
C ARG A 280 -23.81 -40.69 0.92
N ILE A 281 -24.00 -40.94 -0.38
CA ILE A 281 -23.85 -39.92 -1.43
C ILE A 281 -24.92 -38.83 -1.29
N ASN A 282 -26.16 -39.23 -0.99
CA ASN A 282 -27.24 -38.26 -0.74
C ASN A 282 -26.98 -37.44 0.52
N SER A 283 -26.39 -38.04 1.55
CA SER A 283 -25.97 -37.30 2.74
C SER A 283 -24.88 -36.30 2.39
N MET A 284 -23.79 -36.72 1.72
CA MET A 284 -22.73 -35.83 1.22
C MET A 284 -23.28 -34.64 0.43
N GLY A 285 -24.27 -34.84 -0.44
CA GLY A 285 -24.89 -33.75 -1.22
C GLY A 285 -25.58 -32.69 -0.38
N ILE A 286 -26.16 -33.05 0.76
CA ILE A 286 -26.85 -32.12 1.67
C ILE A 286 -25.87 -31.41 2.58
N ILE A 287 -24.87 -32.15 3.05
CA ILE A 287 -23.75 -31.60 3.81
C ILE A 287 -23.13 -30.50 2.97
N HIS A 288 -22.80 -30.84 1.73
CA HIS A 288 -22.28 -29.90 0.77
C HIS A 288 -23.24 -28.72 0.52
N GLN A 289 -24.54 -28.96 0.33
CA GLN A 289 -25.49 -27.87 0.11
C GLN A 289 -25.65 -26.95 1.33
N ARG A 290 -25.80 -27.48 2.54
CA ARG A 290 -26.03 -26.68 3.76
C ARG A 290 -24.79 -25.94 4.22
N LEU A 291 -23.63 -26.59 4.18
CA LEU A 291 -22.38 -25.96 4.60
C LEU A 291 -22.04 -24.81 3.65
N TYR A 292 -22.03 -25.04 2.33
CA TYR A 292 -21.68 -24.00 1.36
C TYR A 292 -22.78 -22.96 1.11
N SER A 293 -24.03 -23.19 1.56
CA SER A 293 -25.06 -22.13 1.57
C SER A 293 -24.97 -21.24 2.81
N SER A 294 -24.23 -21.64 3.84
CA SER A 294 -23.97 -20.80 5.01
C SER A 294 -22.86 -19.79 4.67
N ARG A 295 -23.05 -18.52 5.04
CA ARG A 295 -22.03 -17.47 4.84
C ARG A 295 -20.80 -17.64 5.75
N ASP A 296 -20.91 -18.48 6.78
CA ASP A 296 -19.88 -18.71 7.79
C ASP A 296 -19.45 -20.18 7.81
N LEU A 297 -18.45 -20.50 6.98
CA LEU A 297 -17.84 -21.83 6.88
C LEU A 297 -16.87 -22.14 8.04
N GLU A 298 -16.59 -21.14 8.88
CA GLU A 298 -15.70 -21.29 10.04
C GLU A 298 -16.45 -21.69 11.31
N ASN A 299 -17.75 -21.41 11.40
CA ASN A 299 -18.57 -21.69 12.60
C ASN A 299 -19.86 -22.44 12.25
N ILE A 300 -19.74 -23.73 11.93
CA ILE A 300 -20.86 -24.61 11.62
C ILE A 300 -21.42 -25.23 12.92
N ASN A 301 -22.71 -25.05 13.16
CA ASN A 301 -23.42 -25.60 14.32
C ASN A 301 -23.68 -27.11 14.17
N ILE A 302 -23.06 -27.93 15.04
CA ILE A 302 -23.23 -29.39 15.01
C ILE A 302 -24.64 -29.83 15.44
N GLU A 303 -25.32 -29.08 16.29
CA GLU A 303 -26.65 -29.42 16.80
C GLU A 303 -27.69 -29.43 15.67
N GLU A 304 -27.78 -28.31 14.95
CA GLU A 304 -28.66 -28.15 13.78
C GLU A 304 -28.38 -29.20 12.70
N TYR A 305 -27.11 -29.56 12.58
CA TYR A 305 -26.63 -30.50 11.61
C TYR A 305 -27.09 -31.94 11.93
N VAL A 306 -26.88 -32.41 13.16
CA VAL A 306 -27.28 -33.77 13.59
C VAL A 306 -28.80 -33.94 13.59
N LEU A 307 -29.56 -32.92 14.00
CA LEU A 307 -31.03 -32.94 13.95
C LEU A 307 -31.56 -33.12 12.52
N ALA A 308 -30.99 -32.40 11.57
CA ALA A 308 -31.40 -32.51 10.17
C ALA A 308 -31.10 -33.89 9.58
N LEU A 309 -29.97 -34.48 9.97
CA LEU A 309 -29.57 -35.81 9.56
C LEU A 309 -30.52 -36.88 10.12
N HIS A 310 -30.86 -36.80 11.41
CA HIS A 310 -31.82 -37.69 12.06
C HIS A 310 -33.17 -37.73 11.32
N HIS A 311 -33.82 -36.57 11.13
CA HIS A 311 -35.12 -36.50 10.44
C HIS A 311 -35.08 -37.10 9.04
N ARG A 312 -33.98 -36.90 8.32
CA ARG A 312 -33.84 -37.44 6.98
C ARG A 312 -33.68 -38.95 6.97
N LEU A 313 -32.88 -39.50 7.87
CA LEU A 313 -32.69 -40.96 7.94
C LEU A 313 -34.02 -41.68 8.23
N LEU A 314 -34.86 -41.13 9.11
CA LEU A 314 -36.21 -41.66 9.34
C LEU A 314 -37.06 -41.65 8.05
N SER A 315 -37.02 -40.54 7.30
CA SER A 315 -37.75 -40.41 6.03
C SER A 315 -37.25 -41.42 4.97
N VAL A 316 -35.94 -41.59 4.83
CA VAL A 316 -35.34 -42.50 3.83
C VAL A 316 -35.66 -43.96 4.14
N TYR A 317 -35.57 -44.36 5.40
CA TYR A 317 -35.90 -45.71 5.83
C TYR A 317 -37.40 -45.94 6.05
N LYS A 318 -38.24 -44.91 5.82
CA LYS A 318 -39.69 -44.93 6.02
C LYS A 318 -40.08 -45.42 7.42
N ILE A 319 -39.33 -44.97 8.42
CA ILE A 319 -39.55 -45.29 9.83
C ILE A 319 -40.51 -44.27 10.41
N ASP A 320 -41.52 -44.76 11.13
CA ASP A 320 -42.41 -43.93 11.92
C ASP A 320 -41.62 -43.22 13.04
N PRO A 321 -41.61 -41.88 13.10
CA PRO A 321 -40.92 -41.12 14.14
C PRO A 321 -41.32 -41.54 15.56
N GLU A 322 -42.56 -41.99 15.79
CA GLU A 322 -43.02 -42.42 17.12
C GLU A 322 -42.32 -43.70 17.61
N ARG A 323 -41.66 -44.45 16.71
CA ARG A 323 -40.87 -45.64 17.06
C ARG A 323 -39.45 -45.33 17.50
N VAL A 324 -39.02 -44.06 17.45
CA VAL A 324 -37.65 -43.64 17.77
C VAL A 324 -37.67 -42.53 18.81
N ASN A 325 -37.20 -42.82 20.01
CA ASN A 325 -36.92 -41.81 21.02
C ASN A 325 -35.51 -41.24 20.81
N PHE A 326 -35.41 -40.05 20.23
CA PHE A 326 -34.15 -39.40 19.91
C PHE A 326 -33.87 -38.25 20.88
N THR A 327 -32.70 -38.29 21.54
CA THR A 327 -32.22 -37.19 22.40
C THR A 327 -30.85 -36.71 21.94
N LEU A 328 -30.67 -35.38 21.94
CA LEU A 328 -29.43 -34.72 21.55
C LEU A 328 -29.05 -33.68 22.59
N GLU A 329 -27.86 -33.82 23.16
CA GLU A 329 -27.23 -32.84 24.04
C GLU A 329 -25.96 -32.29 23.36
N CYS A 330 -26.09 -31.16 22.67
CA CYS A 330 -25.00 -30.57 21.89
C CYS A 330 -25.04 -29.03 21.95
N LYS A 331 -24.78 -28.44 23.13
CA LYS A 331 -24.90 -26.99 23.31
C LYS A 331 -23.62 -26.24 22.95
N GLY A 332 -23.72 -25.29 22.01
CA GLY A 332 -22.66 -24.31 21.72
C GLY A 332 -21.42 -24.88 21.04
N ILE A 333 -21.56 -26.00 20.32
CA ILE A 333 -20.48 -26.63 19.56
C ILE A 333 -20.52 -26.14 18.12
N ALA A 334 -19.54 -25.30 17.78
CA ALA A 334 -19.29 -24.83 16.43
C ALA A 334 -17.90 -25.29 15.95
N VAL A 335 -17.83 -25.79 14.72
CA VAL A 335 -16.60 -26.29 14.09
C VAL A 335 -16.44 -25.74 12.68
N ASN A 336 -15.25 -25.77 12.10
CA ASN A 336 -15.05 -25.38 10.70
C ASN A 336 -15.53 -26.48 9.74
N ILE A 337 -15.52 -26.16 8.45
CA ILE A 337 -15.94 -27.08 7.38
C ILE A 337 -15.10 -28.36 7.31
N ASP A 338 -13.80 -28.29 7.57
CA ASP A 338 -12.88 -29.43 7.53
C ASP A 338 -13.21 -30.47 8.61
N THR A 339 -13.76 -30.03 9.75
CA THR A 339 -14.22 -30.91 10.84
C THR A 339 -15.68 -31.31 10.68
N ALA A 340 -16.53 -30.39 10.22
CA ALA A 340 -17.97 -30.62 10.06
C ALA A 340 -18.27 -31.75 9.06
N ILE A 341 -17.55 -31.81 7.94
CA ILE A 341 -17.78 -32.83 6.91
C ILE A 341 -17.48 -34.24 7.45
N PRO A 342 -16.29 -34.54 8.01
CA PRO A 342 -16.01 -35.85 8.59
C PRO A 342 -16.92 -36.21 9.77
N CYS A 343 -17.17 -35.28 10.70
CA CYS A 343 -18.10 -35.51 11.82
C CYS A 343 -19.48 -35.90 11.31
N GLY A 344 -19.94 -35.22 10.27
CA GLY A 344 -21.25 -35.47 9.73
C GLY A 344 -21.41 -36.82 9.03
N LEU A 345 -20.36 -37.29 8.38
CA LEU A 345 -20.31 -38.65 7.82
C LEU A 345 -20.25 -39.72 8.91
N ILE A 346 -19.52 -39.47 10.01
CA ILE A 346 -19.49 -40.35 11.19
C ILE A 346 -20.90 -40.49 11.78
N PHE A 347 -21.57 -39.36 12.05
CA PHE A 347 -22.95 -39.38 12.54
C PHE A 347 -23.88 -40.14 11.60
N ASN A 348 -23.74 -39.96 10.29
CA ASN A 348 -24.59 -40.61 9.30
C ASN A 348 -24.45 -42.13 9.34
N GLU A 349 -23.23 -42.64 9.36
CA GLU A 349 -23.00 -44.10 9.43
C GLU A 349 -23.51 -44.69 10.74
N ILE A 350 -23.24 -44.05 11.88
CA ILE A 350 -23.64 -44.56 13.19
C ILE A 350 -25.17 -44.52 13.34
N LEU A 351 -25.82 -43.41 12.98
CA LEU A 351 -27.28 -43.28 13.03
C LEU A 351 -27.97 -44.22 12.04
N SER A 352 -27.45 -44.35 10.82
CA SER A 352 -27.97 -45.31 9.83
C SER A 352 -27.88 -46.74 10.35
N ASN A 353 -26.76 -47.12 10.97
CA ASN A 353 -26.60 -48.45 11.56
C ASN A 353 -27.56 -48.68 12.72
N SER A 354 -27.72 -47.68 13.60
CA SER A 354 -28.68 -47.73 14.71
C SER A 354 -30.10 -47.98 14.18
N ILE A 355 -30.56 -47.19 13.21
CA ILE A 355 -31.92 -47.33 12.65
C ILE A 355 -32.12 -48.70 11.97
N ARG A 356 -31.11 -49.21 11.26
CA ARG A 356 -31.22 -50.47 10.51
C ARG A 356 -31.09 -51.72 11.38
N HIS A 357 -30.29 -51.68 12.43
CA HIS A 357 -29.87 -52.87 13.17
C HIS A 357 -30.33 -52.89 14.63
N ALA A 358 -30.58 -51.74 15.25
CA ALA A 358 -30.99 -51.66 16.65
C ALA A 358 -32.52 -51.71 16.84
N MET A 359 -33.30 -51.46 15.78
CA MET A 359 -34.76 -51.50 15.86
C MET A 359 -35.28 -52.95 15.92
N VAL A 360 -36.05 -53.26 16.97
CA VAL A 360 -36.73 -54.55 17.18
C VAL A 360 -38.26 -54.36 17.22
N PRO A 361 -39.08 -55.37 16.89
CA PRO A 361 -40.53 -55.23 16.82
C PRO A 361 -41.19 -54.81 18.13
N GLU A 362 -40.74 -55.35 19.28
CA GLU A 362 -41.42 -55.19 20.57
C GLU A 362 -40.95 -53.96 21.38
N ARG A 363 -40.02 -53.14 20.87
CA ARG A 363 -39.41 -52.03 21.63
C ARG A 363 -39.23 -50.78 20.76
N MET A 364 -39.40 -49.61 21.36
CA MET A 364 -38.96 -48.35 20.76
C MET A 364 -37.44 -48.26 20.74
N LEU A 365 -36.89 -47.78 19.62
CA LEU A 365 -35.46 -47.51 19.49
C LEU A 365 -35.14 -46.22 20.25
N ALA A 366 -34.26 -46.29 21.23
CA ALA A 366 -33.71 -45.11 21.90
C ALA A 366 -32.36 -44.79 21.28
N ILE A 367 -32.16 -43.55 20.85
CA ILE A 367 -30.88 -43.02 20.38
C ILE A 367 -30.56 -41.79 21.21
N GLU A 368 -29.40 -41.79 21.85
CA GLU A 368 -28.94 -40.69 22.69
C GLU A 368 -27.59 -40.22 22.17
N ILE A 369 -27.47 -38.92 21.88
CA ILE A 369 -26.23 -38.30 21.43
C ILE A 369 -25.85 -37.21 22.40
N SER A 370 -24.62 -37.27 22.91
CA SER A 370 -24.00 -36.15 23.63
C SER A 370 -22.74 -35.69 22.91
N VAL A 371 -22.57 -34.37 22.80
CA VAL A 371 -21.38 -33.74 22.27
C VAL A 371 -20.89 -32.73 23.29
N LEU A 372 -19.79 -33.05 23.95
CA LEU A 372 -19.22 -32.25 25.01
C LEU A 372 -17.87 -31.69 24.58
N LYS A 373 -17.61 -30.45 24.99
CA LYS A 373 -16.28 -29.84 24.87
C LYS A 373 -15.52 -30.04 26.18
N GLN A 374 -14.40 -30.75 26.12
CA GLN A 374 -13.53 -30.99 27.27
C GLN A 374 -12.09 -30.65 26.89
N ASN A 375 -11.53 -29.60 27.51
CA ASN A 375 -10.19 -29.09 27.17
C ASN A 375 -10.05 -28.81 25.66
N ASP A 376 -9.09 -29.46 25.01
CA ASP A 376 -8.80 -29.39 23.58
C ASP A 376 -9.44 -30.53 22.76
N LEU A 377 -10.43 -31.22 23.33
CA LEU A 377 -11.14 -32.31 22.67
C LEU A 377 -12.64 -32.04 22.60
N TYR A 378 -13.26 -32.49 21.51
CA TYR A 378 -14.69 -32.78 21.48
C TYR A 378 -14.90 -34.25 21.77
N ILE A 379 -15.74 -34.55 22.76
CA ILE A 379 -16.13 -35.90 23.14
C ILE A 379 -17.56 -36.12 22.62
N ILE A 380 -17.69 -37.03 21.68
CA ILE A 380 -18.95 -37.43 21.06
C ILE A 380 -19.30 -38.82 21.59
N GLU A 381 -20.43 -38.93 22.28
CA GLU A 381 -20.99 -40.22 22.69
C GLU A 381 -22.32 -40.45 21.98
N ILE A 382 -22.48 -41.62 21.37
CA ILE A 382 -23.69 -42.03 20.67
C ILE A 382 -24.11 -43.40 21.21
N TYR A 383 -25.28 -43.47 21.81
CA TYR A 383 -25.86 -44.70 22.36
C TYR A 383 -27.10 -45.11 21.57
N ASP A 384 -27.24 -46.41 21.35
CA ASP A 384 -28.50 -47.03 20.95
C ASP A 384 -28.87 -48.21 21.87
N ASN A 385 -30.16 -48.43 22.07
CA ASN A 385 -30.68 -49.50 22.93
C ASN A 385 -30.87 -50.85 22.20
N GLY A 386 -30.15 -51.07 21.10
CA GLY A 386 -30.23 -52.27 20.28
C GLY A 386 -29.56 -53.51 20.90
N PRO A 387 -29.42 -54.59 20.12
CA PRO A 387 -28.83 -55.85 20.59
C PRO A 387 -27.30 -55.77 20.81
N GLY A 388 -26.66 -54.67 20.39
CA GLY A 388 -25.20 -54.52 20.44
C GLY A 388 -24.47 -55.43 19.44
N PHE A 389 -23.14 -55.45 19.53
CA PHE A 389 -22.34 -56.38 18.74
C PHE A 389 -22.38 -57.81 19.32
N ARG A 390 -22.26 -58.82 18.44
CA ARG A 390 -22.14 -60.23 18.85
C ARG A 390 -20.89 -60.45 19.72
N LYS A 391 -20.93 -61.42 20.65
CA LYS A 391 -19.76 -61.81 21.45
C LYS A 391 -18.59 -62.18 20.53
N GLY A 392 -17.41 -61.60 20.79
CA GLY A 392 -16.19 -61.84 20.01
C GLY A 392 -16.05 -60.99 18.75
N PHE A 393 -16.93 -60.02 18.50
CA PHE A 393 -16.73 -59.00 17.48
C PHE A 393 -15.70 -57.97 17.96
N ASP A 394 -14.66 -57.74 17.18
CA ASP A 394 -13.65 -56.71 17.46
C ASP A 394 -13.91 -55.48 16.57
N PRO A 395 -14.38 -54.34 17.11
CA PRO A 395 -14.62 -53.12 16.34
C PRO A 395 -13.36 -52.53 15.66
N SER A 396 -12.16 -52.95 16.08
CA SER A 396 -10.90 -52.49 15.51
C SER A 396 -10.47 -53.27 14.27
N THR A 397 -10.81 -54.55 14.16
CA THR A 397 -10.43 -55.42 13.02
C THR A 397 -11.61 -55.95 12.22
N ASP A 398 -12.76 -56.16 12.86
CA ASP A 398 -13.99 -56.59 12.22
C ASP A 398 -14.83 -55.38 11.79
N GLY A 399 -15.66 -55.57 10.76
CA GLY A 399 -16.65 -54.56 10.38
C GLY A 399 -17.01 -54.55 8.91
N SER A 400 -18.11 -53.86 8.62
CA SER A 400 -18.51 -53.50 7.26
C SER A 400 -17.68 -52.32 6.76
N LEU A 401 -17.80 -51.99 5.48
CA LEU A 401 -17.22 -50.78 4.87
C LEU A 401 -17.57 -49.49 5.65
N GLY A 402 -18.72 -49.44 6.33
CA GLY A 402 -19.09 -48.29 7.18
C GLY A 402 -18.21 -48.14 8.42
N MET A 403 -17.78 -49.25 9.03
CA MET A 403 -16.85 -49.23 10.17
C MET A 403 -15.47 -48.72 9.74
N GLU A 404 -14.99 -49.17 8.58
CA GLU A 404 -13.74 -48.71 8.00
C GLU A 404 -13.77 -47.20 7.71
N LEU A 405 -14.88 -46.72 7.14
CA LEU A 405 -15.08 -45.29 6.92
C LEU A 405 -15.03 -44.49 8.23
N ILE A 406 -15.73 -44.92 9.28
CA ILE A 406 -15.69 -44.22 10.57
C ILE A 406 -14.26 -44.18 11.13
N ARG A 407 -13.50 -45.28 11.04
CA ARG A 407 -12.10 -45.33 11.52
C ARG A 407 -11.21 -44.34 10.77
N GLU A 408 -11.30 -44.29 9.45
CA GLU A 408 -10.50 -43.35 8.64
C GLU A 408 -10.89 -41.89 8.91
N LEU A 409 -12.18 -41.58 9.08
CA LEU A 409 -12.63 -40.22 9.41
C LEU A 409 -12.22 -39.80 10.82
N VAL A 410 -12.30 -40.68 11.81
CA VAL A 410 -11.83 -40.39 13.18
C VAL A 410 -10.32 -40.14 13.17
N LYS A 411 -9.56 -40.93 12.42
CA LYS A 411 -8.11 -40.75 12.25
C LYS A 411 -7.78 -39.43 11.53
N GLN A 412 -8.55 -39.05 10.50
CA GLN A 412 -8.41 -37.77 9.81
C GLN A 412 -8.63 -36.58 10.75
N LEU A 413 -9.48 -36.74 11.78
CA LEU A 413 -9.73 -35.73 12.81
C LEU A 413 -8.76 -35.80 14.01
N ASP A 414 -7.62 -36.48 13.84
CA ASP A 414 -6.64 -36.76 14.92
C ASP A 414 -7.31 -37.31 16.20
N GLY A 415 -8.33 -38.13 16.00
CA GLY A 415 -9.20 -38.62 17.06
C GLY A 415 -8.95 -40.06 17.46
N THR A 416 -9.64 -40.47 18.51
CA THR A 416 -9.71 -41.85 18.99
C THR A 416 -11.15 -42.30 19.13
N MET A 417 -11.38 -43.60 19.02
CA MET A 417 -12.72 -44.17 19.11
C MET A 417 -12.70 -45.44 19.97
N GLN A 418 -13.75 -45.59 20.78
CA GLN A 418 -14.04 -46.78 21.55
C GLN A 418 -15.48 -47.19 21.30
N VAL A 419 -15.73 -48.49 21.18
CA VAL A 419 -17.08 -49.03 21.01
C VAL A 419 -17.28 -50.18 21.98
N PHE A 420 -18.39 -50.19 22.71
CA PHE A 420 -18.66 -51.20 23.73
C PHE A 420 -20.16 -51.45 23.87
N ASN A 421 -20.51 -52.65 24.33
CA ASN A 421 -21.89 -53.02 24.65
C ASN A 421 -22.20 -52.65 26.12
N LYS A 422 -23.27 -51.89 26.34
CA LYS A 422 -23.80 -51.56 27.68
C LYS A 422 -25.32 -51.42 27.59
N ASP A 423 -26.04 -52.53 27.79
CA ASP A 423 -27.50 -52.61 27.64
C ASP A 423 -27.99 -51.99 26.30
N GLY A 424 -27.20 -52.20 25.25
CA GLY A 424 -27.21 -51.43 24.01
C GLY A 424 -25.80 -51.34 23.43
N LEU A 425 -25.62 -50.53 22.39
CA LEU A 425 -24.33 -50.21 21.79
C LEU A 425 -23.95 -48.76 22.09
N THR A 426 -22.72 -48.53 22.52
CA THR A 426 -22.20 -47.17 22.76
C THR A 426 -20.94 -46.92 21.95
N TRP A 427 -20.95 -45.81 21.23
CA TRP A 427 -19.80 -45.25 20.54
C TRP A 427 -19.29 -44.06 21.34
N LYS A 428 -17.99 -44.05 21.61
CA LYS A 428 -17.30 -42.92 22.25
C LYS A 428 -16.15 -42.48 21.38
N ILE A 429 -16.24 -41.28 20.84
CA ILE A 429 -15.28 -40.70 19.90
C ILE A 429 -14.72 -39.41 20.52
N ALA A 430 -13.41 -39.30 20.60
CA ALA A 430 -12.72 -38.10 21.03
C ALA A 430 -11.95 -37.52 19.84
N ILE A 431 -12.25 -36.29 19.42
CA ILE A 431 -11.57 -35.61 18.30
C ILE A 431 -10.88 -34.35 18.79
N LYS A 432 -9.76 -34.00 18.17
CA LYS A 432 -8.99 -32.81 18.54
C LYS A 432 -9.72 -31.55 18.08
N LYS A 433 -9.77 -30.55 18.96
CA LYS A 433 -10.30 -29.23 18.62
C LYS A 433 -9.34 -28.54 17.65
N GLU A 434 -9.90 -27.84 16.69
CA GLU A 434 -9.15 -26.99 15.77
C GLU A 434 -8.39 -25.90 16.53
N ASN A 435 -7.10 -25.79 16.25
CA ASN A 435 -6.25 -24.73 16.77
C ASN A 435 -6.33 -23.54 15.79
N LYS A 436 -7.16 -22.53 16.10
CA LYS A 436 -7.40 -21.37 15.21
C LYS A 436 -6.13 -20.57 14.90
N GLU A 437 -5.05 -20.71 15.69
CA GLU A 437 -3.78 -19.98 15.50
C GLU A 437 -2.79 -20.68 14.55
N GLU A 438 -2.78 -22.02 14.48
CA GLU A 438 -1.79 -22.78 13.69
C GLU A 438 -2.08 -22.74 12.17
N LYS A 439 -3.35 -22.73 11.75
CA LYS A 439 -3.71 -22.66 10.32
C LYS A 439 -3.48 -21.27 9.70
N ARG A 440 -3.48 -20.21 10.51
CA ARG A 440 -3.26 -18.82 10.04
C ARG A 440 -1.80 -18.58 9.60
N TRP A 441 -0.86 -19.39 10.10
CA TRP A 441 0.54 -19.36 9.68
C TRP A 441 0.76 -20.13 8.38
N ASN A 442 0.16 -21.33 8.23
CA ASN A 442 0.38 -22.18 7.05
C ASN A 442 -0.28 -21.65 5.76
N GLN A 443 -1.35 -20.85 5.84
CA GLN A 443 -1.94 -20.19 4.65
C GLN A 443 -1.13 -18.97 4.16
N LYS A 444 -0.15 -18.47 4.92
CA LYS A 444 0.78 -17.42 4.45
C LYS A 444 2.03 -17.97 3.79
N THR A 445 2.26 -19.27 3.84
CA THR A 445 3.51 -19.92 3.41
C THR A 445 3.30 -21.02 2.36
N SER A 446 2.17 -21.04 1.65
CA SER A 446 1.91 -21.97 0.53
C SER A 446 1.36 -21.26 -0.69
#